data_AF-A0A920GJK5-F1
#
_entry.id   AF-A0A920GJK5-F1
#
_cell.length_a   1.000
_cell.length_b   1.000
_cell.length_c   1.000
_cell.angle_alpha   90.00
_cell.angle_beta   90.00
_cell.angle_gamma   90.00
#
_symmetry.space_group_name_H-M   'P 1'
#
loop_
_entity.id
_entity.type
_entity.pdbx_description
1 polymer ?
#
loop_
_entity_poly.entity_id
_entity_poly.type
_entity_poly.pdbx_seq_one_letter_code
_entity_poly.pdbx_strand_id
1 'polypeptide(L)'
;MALKALVLFLFERNRTSSLLFGGGQERGLRAGTESVHNIVGLGEAFSHAYTNLDDDQSKIADIKSYCIAQLASKIPNLSFNGCCDDLRRVPTRF
;
A
#
# COMPACT_ATOMS: atom_id res chain seq x y z
N MET A 1 -9.63 15.06 -6.10
CA MET A 1 -9.90 14.72 -4.68
C MET A 1 -8.78 13.81 -4.22
N ALA A 2 -7.71 14.37 -3.63
CA ALA A 2 -6.51 13.60 -3.29
C ALA A 2 -6.71 12.93 -1.92
N LEU A 3 -6.76 11.60 -1.92
CA LEU A 3 -6.85 10.77 -0.73
C LEU A 3 -5.53 10.92 0.06
N LYS A 4 -5.52 11.72 1.13
CA LYS A 4 -4.43 11.76 2.12
C LYS A 4 -4.97 11.23 3.44
N ALA A 5 -5.01 9.90 3.55
CA ALA A 5 -5.07 9.22 4.83
C ALA A 5 -3.86 8.29 4.89
N LEU A 6 -2.83 8.70 5.64
CA LEU A 6 -1.64 7.91 5.90
C LEU A 6 -1.70 7.50 7.37
N VAL A 7 -1.58 6.21 7.64
CA VAL A 7 -1.59 5.64 9.01
C VAL A 7 -0.17 5.29 9.39
N LEU A 8 0.23 5.64 10.61
CA LEU A 8 1.49 5.23 11.21
C LEU A 8 1.23 4.13 12.24
N PHE A 9 1.82 2.95 12.03
CA PHE A 9 1.77 1.86 13.01
C PHE A 9 2.89 2.04 14.04
N LEU A 10 2.52 2.08 15.32
CA LEU A 10 3.45 2.22 16.43
C LEU A 10 3.26 1.08 17.42
N PHE A 11 4.37 0.45 17.82
CA PHE A 11 4.38 -0.48 18.93
C PHE A 11 4.41 0.29 20.24
N GLU A 12 3.59 -0.09 21.22
CA GLU A 12 3.47 0.63 22.52
C GLU A 12 4.78 0.72 23.30
N ARG A 13 5.73 -0.18 23.03
CA ARG A 13 7.08 -0.15 23.60
C ARG A 13 7.93 1.02 23.11
N ASN A 14 7.60 1.58 21.94
CA ASN A 14 8.37 2.66 21.35
C ASN A 14 7.82 4.00 21.84
N ARG A 15 8.67 4.73 22.56
CA ARG A 15 8.36 6.12 22.93
C ARG A 15 8.65 7.01 21.73
N THR A 16 7.60 7.54 21.11
CA THR A 16 7.69 8.52 20.03
C THR A 16 7.22 9.88 20.51
N SER A 17 7.96 10.93 20.14
CA SER A 17 7.54 12.31 20.40
C SER A 17 6.64 12.81 19.26
N SER A 18 5.64 13.61 19.61
CA SER A 18 4.79 14.26 18.62
C SER A 18 5.59 15.25 17.77
N LEU A 19 5.27 15.30 16.48
CA LEU A 19 5.72 16.36 15.57
C LEU A 19 4.70 17.51 15.48
N LEU A 20 3.45 17.25 15.86
CA LEU A 20 2.32 18.19 15.78
C LEU A 20 1.74 18.39 17.18
N PHE A 21 1.98 19.56 17.77
CA PHE A 21 1.57 19.91 19.13
C PHE A 21 0.21 20.60 19.15
N GLY A 22 -0.58 20.39 20.20
CA GLY A 22 -1.93 20.95 20.32
C GLY A 22 -2.84 20.11 21.21
N GLY A 23 -4.11 19.97 20.82
CA GLY A 23 -5.21 19.43 21.64
C GLY A 23 -5.17 17.94 22.03
N GLY A 24 -4.02 17.27 21.92
CA GLY A 24 -3.83 15.91 22.45
C GLY A 24 -4.52 14.78 21.68
N GLN A 25 -5.02 15.01 20.47
CA GLN A 25 -5.57 13.94 19.60
C GLN A 25 -4.53 12.83 19.32
N GLU A 26 -5.00 11.65 18.88
CA GLU A 26 -4.14 10.50 18.55
C GLU A 26 -3.17 10.13 19.70
N ARG A 27 -3.68 10.04 20.94
CA ARG A 27 -2.89 9.80 22.17
C ARG A 27 -1.77 10.83 22.41
N GLY A 28 -1.95 12.05 21.92
CA GLY A 28 -0.95 13.11 21.98
C GLY A 28 0.15 13.01 20.92
N LEU A 29 0.09 12.03 20.01
CA LEU A 29 1.12 11.80 18.98
C LEU A 29 0.90 12.66 17.73
N ARG A 30 -0.33 13.09 17.48
CA ARG A 30 -0.66 13.96 16.36
C ARG A 30 -1.84 14.87 16.71
N ALA A 31 -1.55 16.13 16.97
CA ALA A 31 -2.59 17.13 17.16
C ALA A 31 -3.37 17.43 15.86
N GLY A 32 -4.59 17.93 16.04
CA GLY A 32 -5.50 18.34 14.97
C GLY A 32 -6.76 17.49 14.94
N THR A 33 -7.90 18.11 14.62
CA THR A 33 -9.19 17.43 14.54
C THR A 33 -9.11 16.24 13.60
N GLU A 34 -9.65 15.11 14.05
CA GLU A 34 -9.66 13.85 13.32
C GLU A 34 -10.57 13.97 12.09
N SER A 35 -10.07 13.51 10.96
CA SER A 35 -10.83 13.51 9.71
C SER A 35 -11.69 12.24 9.64
N VAL A 36 -12.78 12.19 10.41
CA VAL A 36 -13.60 10.98 10.62
C VAL A 36 -14.00 10.30 9.31
N HIS A 37 -14.53 11.07 8.35
CA HIS A 37 -14.86 10.58 7.01
C HIS A 37 -13.68 9.91 6.28
N ASN A 38 -12.47 10.46 6.38
CA ASN A 38 -11.28 9.84 5.78
C ASN A 38 -10.86 8.57 6.53
N ILE A 39 -11.01 8.54 7.86
CA ILE A 39 -10.70 7.36 8.68
C ILE A 39 -11.65 6.21 8.33
N VAL A 40 -12.96 6.49 8.24
CA VAL A 40 -13.97 5.51 7.84
C VAL A 40 -13.70 5.01 6.42
N GLY A 41 -13.47 5.93 5.47
CA GLY A 41 -13.16 5.55 4.08
C GLY A 41 -11.90 4.70 3.95
N LEU A 42 -10.87 4.96 4.78
CA LEU A 42 -9.67 4.13 4.83
C LEU A 42 -9.97 2.74 5.39
N GLY A 43 -10.80 2.65 6.44
CA GLY A 43 -11.23 1.37 7.02
C GLY A 43 -11.97 0.49 6.00
N GLU A 44 -12.92 1.06 5.26
CA GLU A 44 -13.64 0.37 4.18
C GLU A 44 -12.71 -0.07 3.06
N ALA A 45 -11.80 0.80 2.62
CA ALA A 45 -10.81 0.46 1.59
C ALA A 45 -9.88 -0.68 2.03
N PHE A 46 -9.42 -0.68 3.28
CA PHE A 46 -8.63 -1.78 3.83
C PHE A 46 -9.41 -3.09 3.91
N SER A 47 -10.67 -3.04 4.37
CA SER A 47 -11.53 -4.22 4.45
C SER A 47 -11.73 -4.85 3.06
N HIS A 48 -12.04 -4.03 2.06
CA HIS A 48 -12.21 -4.48 0.69
C HIS A 48 -10.90 -5.02 0.09
N ALA A 49 -9.78 -4.32 0.30
CA ALA A 49 -8.47 -4.77 -0.19
C ALA A 49 -8.04 -6.11 0.41
N TYR A 50 -8.34 -6.34 1.69
CA TYR A 50 -8.02 -7.61 2.36
C TYR A 50 -8.94 -8.75 1.89
N THR A 51 -10.24 -8.46 1.73
CA THR A 51 -11.22 -9.44 1.24
C THR A 51 -10.89 -9.94 -0.16
N ASN A 52 -10.39 -9.07 -1.03
CA ASN A 52 -10.09 -9.40 -2.43
C ASN A 52 -8.61 -9.71 -2.67
N LEU A 53 -7.80 -9.84 -1.62
CA LEU A 53 -6.34 -9.89 -1.72
C LEU A 53 -5.85 -10.99 -2.67
N ASP A 54 -6.39 -12.21 -2.54
CA ASP A 54 -5.98 -13.37 -3.32
C ASP A 54 -6.42 -13.25 -4.79
N ASP A 55 -7.65 -12.79 -5.03
CA ASP A 55 -8.18 -12.58 -6.37
C ASP A 55 -7.41 -11.49 -7.12
N ASP A 56 -7.13 -10.38 -6.45
CA ASP A 56 -6.38 -9.27 -7.03
C ASP A 56 -4.92 -9.68 -7.26
N GLN A 57 -4.33 -10.47 -6.36
CA GLN A 57 -3.03 -11.10 -6.57
C GLN A 57 -2.99 -11.95 -7.85
N SER A 58 -3.97 -12.83 -8.04
CA SER A 58 -4.04 -13.69 -9.23
C SER A 58 -4.13 -12.86 -10.51
N LYS A 59 -5.07 -11.90 -10.55
CA LYS A 59 -5.26 -11.03 -11.73
C LYS A 59 -4.00 -10.23 -12.06
N ILE A 60 -3.34 -9.66 -11.06
CA ILE A 60 -2.10 -8.89 -11.26
C ILE A 60 -0.97 -9.80 -11.75
N ALA A 61 -0.86 -11.02 -11.20
CA ALA A 61 0.12 -12.01 -11.65
C ALA A 61 -0.09 -12.40 -13.12
N ASP A 62 -1.35 -12.62 -13.52
CA ASP A 62 -1.69 -12.97 -14.90
C ASP A 62 -1.31 -11.84 -15.87
N ILE A 63 -1.67 -10.59 -15.54
CA ILE A 63 -1.31 -9.41 -16.33
C ILE A 63 0.21 -9.25 -16.41
N LYS A 64 0.92 -9.46 -15.30
CA LYS A 64 2.39 -9.40 -15.23
C LYS A 64 3.01 -10.45 -16.17
N SER A 65 2.53 -11.69 -16.11
CA SER A 65 3.03 -12.79 -16.92
C SER A 65 2.86 -12.52 -18.42
N TYR A 66 1.69 -12.01 -18.80
CA TYR A 66 1.39 -11.61 -20.17
C TYR A 66 2.31 -10.47 -20.64
N CYS A 67 2.49 -9.44 -19.81
CA CYS A 67 3.35 -8.31 -20.13
C CYS A 67 4.81 -8.73 -20.37
N ILE A 68 5.37 -9.55 -19.47
CA ILE A 68 6.75 -10.06 -19.59
C ILE A 68 6.91 -10.85 -20.90
N ALA A 69 5.98 -11.76 -21.19
CA ALA A 69 6.03 -12.58 -22.40
C ALA A 69 6.00 -11.72 -23.69
N GLN A 70 5.12 -10.72 -23.73
CA GLN A 70 5.00 -9.82 -24.88
C GLN A 70 6.23 -8.94 -25.07
N LEU A 71 6.80 -8.41 -23.98
CA LEU A 71 7.99 -7.55 -24.06
C LEU A 71 9.22 -8.35 -24.48
N ALA A 72 9.44 -9.53 -23.89
CA ALA A 72 10.55 -10.42 -24.25
C ALA A 72 10.48 -10.87 -25.71
N SER A 73 9.28 -11.07 -26.26
CA SER A 73 9.10 -11.45 -27.66
C SER A 73 9.37 -10.31 -28.65
N LYS A 74 9.15 -9.05 -28.26
CA LYS A 74 9.15 -7.90 -29.20
C LYS A 74 10.39 -7.04 -29.12
N ILE A 75 11.08 -7.01 -27.97
CA ILE A 75 12.20 -6.10 -27.73
C ILE A 75 13.48 -6.91 -27.54
N PRO A 76 14.39 -6.93 -28.54
CA PRO A 76 15.69 -7.55 -28.37
C PRO A 76 16.53 -6.77 -27.35
N ASN A 77 17.38 -7.49 -26.59
CA ASN A 77 18.24 -6.93 -25.53
C ASN A 77 17.47 -6.24 -24.38
N LEU A 78 16.25 -6.67 -24.11
CA LEU A 78 15.47 -6.23 -22.95
C LEU A 78 16.12 -6.71 -21.64
N SER A 79 16.14 -5.83 -20.64
CA SER A 79 16.53 -6.16 -19.27
C SER A 79 15.44 -5.72 -18.30
N PHE A 80 15.21 -6.51 -17.27
CA PHE A 80 14.23 -6.22 -16.21
C PHE A 80 14.95 -5.78 -14.94
N ASN A 81 14.53 -4.64 -14.39
CA ASN A 81 15.07 -4.11 -13.13
C ASN A 81 14.35 -4.73 -11.92
N GLY A 82 15.06 -4.88 -10.79
CA GLY A 82 14.41 -5.18 -9.50
C GLY A 82 13.64 -6.50 -9.45
N CYS A 83 14.06 -7.53 -10.21
CA CYS A 83 13.37 -8.82 -10.34
C CYS A 83 11.93 -8.69 -10.88
N CYS A 84 11.67 -7.71 -11.75
CA CYS A 84 10.35 -7.53 -12.36
C CYS A 84 9.92 -8.71 -13.24
N ASP A 85 10.85 -9.55 -13.69
CA ASP A 85 10.61 -10.78 -14.43
C ASP A 85 10.26 -11.99 -13.53
N ASP A 86 10.51 -11.91 -12.22
CA ASP A 86 10.18 -12.99 -11.29
C ASP A 86 8.68 -13.03 -10.99
N LEU A 87 7.99 -14.05 -11.51
CA LEU A 87 6.56 -14.25 -11.29
C LEU A 87 6.21 -14.56 -9.83
N ARG A 88 7.16 -15.01 -9.00
CA ARG A 88 6.94 -15.22 -7.55
C ARG A 88 6.80 -13.91 -6.78
N ARG A 89 7.30 -12.81 -7.34
CA ARG A 89 7.29 -11.48 -6.72
C ARG A 89 6.11 -10.67 -7.25
N VAL A 90 4.94 -10.88 -6.66
CA VAL A 90 3.77 -10.02 -6.86
C VAL A 90 3.87 -8.78 -5.97
N PRO A 91 3.60 -7.56 -6.49
CA PRO A 91 3.76 -6.31 -5.73
C PRO A 91 2.86 -6.19 -4.50
N THR A 92 1.85 -7.05 -4.38
CA THR A 92 0.85 -7.05 -3.31
C THR A 92 1.20 -7.95 -2.12
N ARG A 93 2.38 -8.59 -2.12
CA ARG A 93 2.95 -9.23 -0.92
C ARG A 93 3.73 -8.19 -0.11
N PHE A 94 3.21 -7.83 1.06
CA PHE A 94 3.94 -7.10 2.11
C PHE A 94 4.67 -8.07 3.04
#